data_AF-A0A9R1M9P8-F1
#
_entry.id   AF-A0A9R1M9P8-F1
#
_cell.length_a   1.000
_cell.length_b   1.000
_cell.length_c   1.000
_cell.angle_alpha   90.00
_cell.angle_beta   90.00
_cell.angle_gamma   90.00
#
_symmetry.space_group_name_H-M   'P 1'
#
loop_
_entity.id
_entity.type
_entity.pdbx_description
1 polymer ?
#
loop_
_entity_poly.entity_id
_entity_poly.type
_entity_poly.pdbx_seq_one_letter_code
_entity_poly.pdbx_strand_id
1 'polypeptide(L)' 'MPGLCLVLFMVALLLPGSEGKICKEYSKTYTVSECTSKPCVEHCYDEGFAEGECKTSEYELDDYRFCLCKKHC' A
#
# COMPACT_ATOMS: atom_id res chain seq x y z
N MET A 1 -32.30 -13.15 24.81
CA MET A 1 -31.15 -13.34 25.72
C MET A 1 -30.03 -12.36 25.37
N PRO A 2 -29.78 -11.32 26.17
CA PRO A 2 -28.79 -10.26 25.89
C PRO A 2 -27.32 -10.74 25.95
N GLY A 3 -27.05 -11.89 26.58
CA GLY A 3 -25.69 -12.42 26.72
C GLY A 3 -25.06 -12.91 25.41
N LEU A 4 -25.86 -13.30 24.41
CA LEU A 4 -25.32 -13.86 23.16
C LEU A 4 -24.63 -12.79 22.28
N CYS A 5 -25.18 -11.57 22.24
CA CYS A 5 -24.60 -10.45 21.50
C CYS A 5 -23.26 -9.97 22.10
N LEU A 6 -23.15 -9.97 23.44
CA LEU A 6 -21.91 -9.59 24.14
C LEU A 6 -20.78 -10.58 23.85
N VAL A 7 -21.09 -11.88 23.80
CA VAL A 7 -20.10 -12.92 23.48
C VAL A 7 -19.60 -12.78 22.04
N LEU A 8 -20.49 -12.53 21.07
CA LEU A 8 -20.12 -12.33 19.67
C LEU A 8 -19.20 -11.12 19.47
N PHE A 9 -19.45 -10.02 20.18
CA PHE A 9 -18.63 -8.80 20.08
C PHE A 9 -17.21 -9.01 20.64
N MET A 10 -17.08 -9.77 21.73
CA MET A 10 -15.78 -10.12 22.32
C MET A 10 -14.97 -11.05 21.40
N VAL A 11 -15.63 -11.99 20.72
CA VAL A 11 -14.98 -12.86 19.72
C VAL A 11 -14.45 -12.04 18.53
N ALA A 12 -15.20 -11.04 18.06
CA ALA A 12 -14.78 -10.14 16.98
C ALA A 12 -13.52 -9.32 17.33
N LEU A 13 -13.38 -8.90 18.59
CA LEU A 13 -12.22 -8.16 19.10
C LEU A 13 -10.97 -9.03 19.30
N LEU A 14 -11.16 -10.33 19.54
CA LEU A 14 -10.08 -11.29 19.79
C LEU A 14 -9.50 -11.89 18.49
N LEU A 15 -10.19 -11.73 17.37
CA LEU A 15 -9.64 -12.05 16.06
C LEU A 15 -8.50 -11.04 15.79
N PRO A 16 -7.26 -11.50 15.55
CA PRO A 16 -6.21 -10.61 15.08
C PRO A 16 -6.77 -9.92 13.84
N GLY A 17 -6.77 -8.58 13.86
CA GLY A 17 -7.15 -7.81 12.69
C GLY A 17 -6.37 -8.36 11.51
N SER A 18 -7.08 -8.91 10.53
CA SER A 18 -6.46 -9.38 9.30
C SER A 18 -6.03 -8.13 8.54
N GLU A 19 -4.93 -7.50 8.97
CA GLU A 19 -4.17 -6.58 8.13
C GLU A 19 -3.75 -7.42 6.93
N GLY A 20 -4.55 -7.34 5.86
CA GLY A 20 -4.30 -8.06 4.62
C GLY A 20 -2.87 -7.80 4.17
N LYS A 21 -2.21 -8.81 3.61
CA LYS A 21 -0.81 -8.69 3.23
C LYS A 21 -0.67 -7.53 2.24
N ILE A 22 0.29 -6.65 2.44
CA ILE A 22 0.55 -5.58 1.49
C ILE A 22 1.66 -6.04 0.54
N CYS A 23 1.31 -6.13 -0.74
CA CYS A 23 2.26 -6.37 -1.82
C CYS A 23 2.77 -5.02 -2.35
N LYS A 24 4.07 -4.95 -2.63
CA LYS A 24 4.75 -3.76 -3.14
C LYS A 24 5.47 -4.11 -4.43
N GLU A 25 5.29 -3.29 -5.46
CA GLU A 25 5.92 -3.45 -6.78
C GLU A 25 6.39 -2.08 -7.27
N TYR A 26 7.53 -2.02 -7.98
CA TYR A 26 7.90 -0.80 -8.71
C TYR A 26 6.90 -0.56 -9.84
N SER A 27 6.49 0.69 -10.03
CA SER A 27 5.70 1.07 -11.19
C SER A 27 6.44 0.69 -12.47
N LYS A 28 5.72 0.10 -13.43
CA LYS A 28 6.31 -0.37 -14.69
C LYS A 28 6.36 0.70 -15.75
N THR A 29 5.46 1.69 -15.68
CA THR A 29 5.34 2.71 -16.72
C THR A 29 5.63 4.14 -16.26
N TYR A 30 5.86 4.37 -14.95
CA TYR A 30 6.27 5.68 -14.45
C TYR A 30 7.76 5.92 -14.72
N THR A 31 8.07 6.65 -15.79
CA THR A 31 9.44 6.90 -16.27
C THR A 31 9.93 8.33 -16.00
N VAL A 32 9.21 9.09 -15.17
CA VAL A 32 9.56 10.48 -14.86
C VAL A 32 10.77 10.52 -13.93
N SER A 33 11.78 11.31 -14.29
CA SER A 33 13.05 11.44 -13.56
C SER A 33 12.88 11.99 -12.14
N GLU A 34 11.94 12.93 -11.94
CA GLU A 34 11.51 13.33 -10.61
C GLU A 34 10.19 12.65 -10.25
N CYS A 35 10.27 11.68 -9.34
CA CYS A 35 9.07 11.14 -8.73
C CYS A 35 8.46 12.16 -7.76
N THR A 36 7.19 12.51 -8.01
CA THR A 36 6.39 13.31 -7.09
C THR A 36 5.17 12.52 -6.62
N SER A 37 4.74 12.73 -5.37
CA SER A 37 3.78 11.84 -4.69
C SER A 37 2.45 11.72 -5.44
N LYS A 38 1.83 12.83 -5.84
CA LYS A 38 0.50 12.79 -6.49
C LYS A 38 0.53 12.10 -7.86
N PRO A 39 1.41 12.46 -8.80
CA PRO A 39 1.54 11.74 -10.08
C PRO A 39 1.86 10.25 -9.92
N CYS A 40 2.71 9.88 -8.96
CA CYS A 40 3.00 8.47 -8.68
C CYS A 40 1.74 7.72 -8.20
N VAL A 41 0.96 8.31 -7.30
CA VAL A 41 -0.28 7.71 -6.80
C VAL A 41 -1.31 7.52 -7.91
N GLU A 42 -1.57 8.57 -8.71
CA GLU A 42 -2.51 8.50 -9.84
C GLU A 42 -2.10 7.42 -10.83
N HIS A 43 -0.81 7.33 -11.14
CA HIS A 43 -0.28 6.33 -12.05
C HIS A 43 -0.35 4.90 -11.47
N CYS A 44 -0.14 4.72 -10.16
CA CYS A 44 -0.35 3.43 -9.52
C CYS A 44 -1.82 2.98 -9.58
N TYR A 45 -2.77 3.92 -9.52
CA TYR A 45 -4.19 3.60 -9.72
C TYR A 45 -4.47 3.08 -11.13
N ASP A 46 -3.85 3.69 -12.14
CA ASP A 46 -3.95 3.24 -13.53
C ASP A 46 -3.33 1.83 -13.74
N GLU A 47 -2.32 1.48 -12.94
CA GLU A 47 -1.72 0.13 -12.91
C GLU A 47 -2.52 -0.89 -12.07
N GLY A 48 -3.64 -0.49 -11.46
CA GLY A 48 -4.49 -1.36 -10.65
C GLY A 48 -4.04 -1.56 -9.20
N PHE A 49 -3.22 -0.65 -8.67
CA PHE A 49 -2.82 -0.62 -7.27
C PHE A 49 -3.70 0.33 -6.47
N ALA A 50 -3.71 0.17 -5.14
CA ALA A 50 -4.55 0.96 -4.24
C ALA A 50 -3.80 2.15 -3.63
N GLU A 51 -2.47 2.17 -3.72
CA GLU A 51 -1.60 3.24 -3.20
C GLU A 51 -0.32 3.36 -4.05
N GLY A 52 0.36 4.50 -3.93
CA GLY A 52 1.67 4.75 -4.51
C GLY A 52 2.52 5.68 -3.63
N GLU A 53 3.83 5.50 -3.63
CA GLU A 53 4.76 6.43 -2.98
C GLU A 53 6.09 6.55 -3.71
N CYS A 54 6.70 7.73 -3.66
CA CYS A 54 8.05 7.92 -4.15
C CYS A 54 9.07 7.46 -3.11
N LYS A 55 9.99 6.59 -3.50
CA LYS A 55 11.07 6.08 -2.67
C LYS A 55 12.42 6.37 -3.33
N THR A 56 13.41 6.67 -2.50
CA THR A 56 14.81 6.74 -2.91
C THR A 56 15.39 5.35 -2.98
N SER A 57 16.26 5.10 -3.96
CA SER A 57 17.07 3.88 -3.96
C SER A 57 18.02 3.90 -2.77
N GLU A 58 18.07 2.79 -2.03
CA GLU A 58 19.06 2.61 -0.97
C GLU A 58 20.45 2.22 -1.54
N TYR A 59 20.51 1.90 -2.85
CA TYR A 59 21.70 1.37 -3.51
C TYR A 59 22.32 2.30 -4.56
N GLU A 60 21.59 3.31 -5.05
CA GLU A 60 22.10 4.23 -6.07
C GLU A 60 22.57 5.54 -5.41
N LEU A 61 23.77 5.98 -5.77
CA LEU A 61 24.44 7.17 -5.25
C LEU A 61 23.77 8.48 -5.70
N ASP A 62 22.90 8.40 -6.69
CA ASP A 62 22.12 9.51 -7.21
C ASP A 62 20.79 9.63 -6.45
N ASP A 63 20.31 10.86 -6.25
CA ASP A 63 19.05 11.22 -5.57
C ASP A 63 17.80 10.77 -6.38
N TYR A 64 17.93 9.67 -7.11
CA TYR A 64 16.93 9.10 -8.00
C TYR A 64 15.80 8.50 -7.18
N ARG A 65 14.59 8.95 -7.50
CA ARG A 65 13.36 8.51 -6.84
C ARG A 65 12.52 7.71 -7.81
N PHE A 66 12.11 6.53 -7.38
CA PHE A 66 11.19 5.68 -8.13
C PHE A 66 9.80 5.67 -7.50
N CYS A 67 8.79 5.40 -8.33
CA CYS A 67 7.42 5.21 -7.87
C CYS A 67 7.20 3.74 -7.46
N LEU A 68 6.82 3.52 -6.20
CA LEU A 68 6.52 2.21 -5.62
C LEU A 68 5.01 2.10 -5.39
N CYS A 69 4.36 1.16 -6.08
CA CYS A 69 2.93 0.91 -5.99
C CYS A 69 2.61 -0.18 -4.95
N LYS A 70 1.46 -0.07 -4.27
CA LYS A 70 1.03 -1.02 -3.24
C LYS A 70 -0.43 -1.44 -3.40
N LYS A 71 -0.70 -2.71 -3.10
CA LYS A 71 -2.05 -3.28 -3.08
C LYS A 71 -2.17 -4.35 -2.01
N HIS A 72 -3.39 -4.60 -1.57
CA HIS A 72 -3.68 -5.79 -0.78
C HIS A 72 -3.46 -7.06 -1.60
N CYS A 73 -2.89 -8.05 -0.93
CA CYS A 73 -2.75 -9.44 -1.30
C CYS A 73 -2.90 -10.28 0.00
#